data_AF-A0A6M0F8M6-F1
#
_entry.id   AF-A0A6M0F8M6-F1
#
_cell.length_a   1.000
_cell.length_b   1.000
_cell.length_c   1.000
_cell.angle_alpha   90.00
_cell.angle_beta   90.00
_cell.angle_gamma   90.00
#
_symmetry.space_group_name_H-M   'P 1'
#
loop_
_entity.id
_entity.type
_entity.pdbx_description
1 polymer ?
#
loop_
_entity_poly.entity_id
_entity_poly.type
_entity_poly.pdbx_seq_one_letter_code
_entity_poly.pdbx_strand_id
1 'polypeptide(L)'
;MSHFLPVAFRNRALTPPEINQLSPVALAYIGDAVFELYVRGHCLFPPKRPHDYHRHVVDCVRAEQQAHYLVEYLWPQLSEQELKIVKRGRNASPGPSRKMSAKIYQQATSFEALLGYLYLTNQTRLWELLDSLPIVFY
;
A
#
# COMPACT_ATOMS: atom_id res chain seq x y z
N MET A 1 -19.14 2.66 13.81
CA MET A 1 -18.98 1.19 13.82
C MET A 1 -19.01 0.70 12.37
N SER A 2 -17.85 0.66 11.71
CA SER A 2 -17.69 0.00 10.41
C SER A 2 -16.70 -1.14 10.60
N HIS A 3 -17.22 -2.35 10.81
CA HIS A 3 -16.39 -3.55 10.72
C HIS A 3 -16.02 -3.75 9.25
N PHE A 4 -14.86 -3.23 8.85
CA PHE A 4 -14.15 -3.78 7.71
C PHE A 4 -13.90 -5.26 8.02
N LEU A 5 -14.40 -6.13 7.15
CA LEU A 5 -14.24 -7.57 7.29
C LEU A 5 -12.74 -7.88 7.41
N PRO A 6 -12.27 -8.55 8.48
CA PRO A 6 -10.90 -9.05 8.50
C PRO A 6 -10.74 -9.94 7.28
N VAL A 7 -9.73 -9.69 6.43
CA VAL A 7 -9.35 -10.61 5.36
C VAL A 7 -9.31 -12.00 5.97
N ALA A 8 -10.11 -12.87 5.37
CA ALA A 8 -10.38 -14.18 5.89
C ALA A 8 -9.13 -15.05 5.76
N PHE A 9 -8.25 -15.04 6.76
CA PHE A 9 -7.69 -16.30 7.22
C PHE A 9 -8.86 -17.06 7.85
N ARG A 10 -9.64 -17.77 7.03
CA ARG A 10 -10.88 -18.46 7.45
C ARG A 10 -10.72 -19.36 8.68
N ASN A 11 -9.49 -19.63 9.13
CA ASN A 11 -9.19 -20.49 10.27
C ASN A 11 -8.42 -19.85 11.45
N ARG A 12 -7.84 -18.63 11.37
CA ARG A 12 -7.11 -17.98 12.50
C ARG A 12 -6.54 -16.60 12.13
N ALA A 13 -6.65 -15.62 13.02
CA ALA A 13 -5.91 -14.35 12.91
C ALA A 13 -4.43 -14.53 13.26
N LEU A 14 -3.55 -13.88 12.49
CA LEU A 14 -2.10 -13.86 12.79
C LEU A 14 -1.83 -13.07 14.08
N THR A 15 -0.90 -13.56 14.89
CA THR A 15 -0.44 -12.86 16.11
C THR A 15 0.60 -11.78 15.75
N PRO A 16 0.81 -10.76 16.60
CA PRO A 16 1.82 -9.73 16.33
C PRO A 16 3.24 -10.29 16.07
N PRO A 17 3.73 -11.32 16.80
CA PRO A 17 5.02 -11.94 16.48
C PRO A 17 5.05 -12.60 15.09
N GLU A 18 3.99 -13.28 14.68
CA GLU A 18 3.90 -13.91 13.36
C GLU A 18 3.89 -12.86 12.25
N ILE A 19 3.16 -11.75 12.44
CA ILE A 19 3.13 -10.64 11.47
C ILE A 19 4.51 -10.01 11.32
N ASN A 20 5.23 -9.81 12.42
CA ASN A 20 6.59 -9.25 12.39
C ASN A 20 7.59 -10.14 11.62
N GLN A 21 7.36 -11.45 11.59
CA GLN A 21 8.16 -12.43 10.86
C GLN A 21 7.82 -12.56 9.37
N LEU A 22 6.70 -11.98 8.92
CA LEU A 22 6.35 -11.99 7.50
C LEU A 22 7.47 -11.35 6.67
N SER A 23 7.74 -11.94 5.51
CA SER A 23 8.71 -11.39 4.58
C SER A 23 8.20 -10.04 4.05
N PRO A 24 9.08 -9.08 3.74
CA PRO A 24 8.63 -7.80 3.20
C PRO A 24 7.94 -7.96 1.85
N VAL A 25 8.30 -8.99 1.08
CA VAL A 25 7.62 -9.35 -0.18
C VAL A 25 6.18 -9.79 0.07
N ALA A 26 5.93 -10.59 1.12
CA ALA A 26 4.57 -10.99 1.48
C ALA A 26 3.71 -9.82 1.98
N LEU A 27 4.31 -8.89 2.73
CA LEU A 27 3.65 -7.66 3.15
C LEU A 27 3.34 -6.76 1.93
N ALA A 28 4.27 -6.61 1.00
CA ALA A 28 4.04 -5.85 -0.22
C ALA A 28 2.93 -6.47 -1.07
N TYR A 29 2.91 -7.79 -1.21
CA TYR A 29 1.87 -8.51 -1.96
C TYR A 29 0.44 -8.21 -1.47
N ILE A 30 0.21 -8.23 -0.14
CA ILE A 30 -1.12 -7.88 0.38
C ILE A 30 -1.36 -6.37 0.35
N GLY A 31 -0.32 -5.55 0.56
CA GLY A 31 -0.42 -4.09 0.53
C GLY A 31 -0.78 -3.52 -0.84
N ASP A 32 -0.26 -4.10 -1.92
CA ASP A 32 -0.65 -3.79 -3.29
C ASP A 32 -2.16 -3.99 -3.49
N ALA A 33 -2.70 -5.14 -3.07
CA ALA A 33 -4.14 -5.42 -3.15
C ALA A 33 -4.99 -4.45 -2.30
N VAL A 34 -4.51 -4.07 -1.12
CA VAL A 34 -5.18 -3.08 -0.25
C VAL A 34 -5.24 -1.72 -0.92
N PHE A 35 -4.12 -1.26 -1.52
CA PHE A 35 -4.09 0.03 -2.20
C PHE A 35 -4.94 0.05 -3.46
N GLU A 36 -4.88 -1.02 -4.26
CA GLU A 36 -5.72 -1.19 -5.45
C GLU A 36 -7.21 -1.12 -5.09
N LEU A 37 -7.63 -1.79 -4.01
CA LEU A 37 -9.01 -1.77 -3.55
C LEU A 37 -9.42 -0.37 -3.07
N TYR A 38 -8.57 0.31 -2.31
CA TYR A 38 -8.81 1.68 -1.86
C TYR A 38 -9.05 2.62 -3.05
N VAL A 39 -8.13 2.65 -4.01
CA VAL A 39 -8.25 3.52 -5.20
C VAL A 39 -9.49 3.16 -6.02
N ARG A 40 -9.73 1.88 -6.30
CA ARG A 40 -10.93 1.44 -7.05
C ARG A 40 -12.24 1.80 -6.34
N GLY A 41 -12.26 1.71 -5.01
CA GLY A 41 -13.41 2.06 -4.19
C GLY A 41 -13.79 3.54 -4.35
N HIS A 42 -12.80 4.43 -4.36
CA HIS A 42 -13.02 5.85 -4.58
C HIS A 42 -13.38 6.20 -6.03
N CYS A 43 -12.91 5.43 -7.02
CA CYS A 43 -13.31 5.64 -8.41
C CYS A 43 -14.73 5.15 -8.72
N LEU A 44 -15.36 4.35 -7.84
CA LEU A 44 -16.61 3.64 -8.11
C LEU A 44 -17.77 4.60 -8.46
N PHE A 45 -17.85 5.73 -7.79
CA PHE A 45 -18.92 6.70 -7.94
C PHE A 45 -18.38 8.14 -8.18
N PRO A 46 -18.96 8.91 -9.12
CA PRO A 46 -20.04 8.53 -10.03
C PRO A 46 -19.59 7.49 -11.07
N PRO A 47 -20.53 6.68 -11.63
CA PRO A 47 -20.19 5.66 -12.62
C PRO A 47 -19.45 6.24 -13.83
N LYS A 48 -18.43 5.54 -14.31
CA LYS A 48 -17.58 5.96 -15.44
C LYS A 48 -17.61 4.95 -16.57
N ARG A 49 -17.02 5.31 -17.71
CA ARG A 49 -16.78 4.33 -18.78
C ARG A 49 -15.63 3.40 -18.34
N PRO A 50 -15.61 2.11 -18.74
CA PRO A 50 -14.55 1.17 -18.36
C PRO A 50 -13.12 1.68 -18.60
N HIS A 51 -12.90 2.43 -19.68
CA HIS A 51 -11.58 3.01 -19.98
C HIS A 51 -11.14 4.09 -18.97
N ASP A 52 -12.08 4.86 -18.42
CA ASP A 52 -11.81 5.92 -17.44
C ASP A 52 -11.47 5.31 -16.09
N TYR A 53 -12.18 4.24 -15.69
CA TYR A 53 -11.83 3.46 -14.50
C TYR A 53 -10.40 2.96 -14.56
N HIS A 54 -10.04 2.29 -15.67
CA HIS A 54 -8.69 1.76 -15.82
C HIS A 54 -7.63 2.86 -15.80
N ARG A 55 -7.82 3.94 -16.56
CA ARG A 55 -6.87 5.06 -16.62
C ARG A 55 -6.64 5.67 -15.24
N HIS A 56 -7.71 6.06 -14.54
CA HIS A 56 -7.59 6.73 -13.24
C HIS A 56 -6.95 5.83 -12.19
N VAL A 57 -7.31 4.54 -12.16
CA VAL A 57 -6.70 3.57 -11.24
C VAL A 57 -5.20 3.43 -11.53
N VAL A 58 -4.82 3.17 -12.79
CA VAL A 58 -3.40 3.00 -13.19
C VAL A 58 -2.56 4.22 -12.84
N ASP A 59 -3.08 5.43 -13.06
CA ASP A 59 -2.36 6.67 -12.76
C ASP A 59 -2.03 6.80 -11.26
N CYS A 60 -2.92 6.31 -10.39
CA CYS A 60 -2.72 6.31 -8.93
C CYS A 60 -1.83 5.16 -8.45
N VAL A 61 -1.98 3.95 -9.01
CA VAL A 61 -1.36 2.72 -8.48
C VAL A 61 -0.01 2.37 -9.11
N ARG A 62 0.43 3.07 -10.16
CA ARG A 62 1.76 2.87 -10.76
C ARG A 62 2.89 3.14 -9.76
N ALA A 63 4.00 2.43 -9.91
CA ALA A 63 5.13 2.47 -8.97
C ALA A 63 5.76 3.86 -8.81
N GLU A 64 5.81 4.68 -9.86
CA GLU A 64 6.25 6.08 -9.78
C GLU A 64 5.40 6.88 -8.79
N GLN A 65 4.09 6.69 -8.87
CA GLN A 65 3.13 7.42 -8.06
C GLN A 65 3.15 6.94 -6.61
N GLN A 66 3.24 5.63 -6.39
CA GLN A 66 3.43 5.07 -5.05
C GLN A 66 4.74 5.54 -4.40
N ALA A 67 5.84 5.57 -5.15
CA ALA A 67 7.13 6.07 -4.68
C ALA A 67 7.05 7.55 -4.28
N HIS A 68 6.34 8.36 -5.07
CA HIS A 68 6.07 9.76 -4.76
C HIS A 68 5.22 9.91 -3.50
N TYR A 69 4.12 9.16 -3.36
CA TYR A 69 3.28 9.17 -2.16
C TYR A 69 4.05 8.83 -0.89
N LEU A 70 4.90 7.80 -0.96
CA LEU A 70 5.73 7.42 0.16
C LEU A 70 6.68 8.54 0.59
N VAL A 71 7.42 9.13 -0.34
CA VAL A 71 8.49 10.09 -0.04
C VAL A 71 7.94 11.44 0.40
N GLU A 72 6.98 11.97 -0.35
CA GLU A 72 6.53 13.36 -0.15
C GLU A 72 5.45 13.49 0.93
N TYR A 73 4.60 12.47 1.11
CA TYR A 73 3.42 12.58 1.97
C TYR A 73 3.48 11.68 3.19
N LEU A 74 3.90 10.42 3.05
CA LEU A 74 3.90 9.49 4.18
C LEU A 74 5.15 9.63 5.05
N TRP A 75 6.34 9.66 4.45
CA TRP A 75 7.63 9.64 5.16
C TRP A 75 7.74 10.62 6.34
N PRO A 76 7.31 11.90 6.23
CA PRO A 76 7.47 12.88 7.32
C PRO A 76 6.66 12.56 8.58
N GLN A 77 5.60 11.75 8.46
CA GLN A 77 4.66 11.44 9.54
C GLN A 77 4.78 9.99 10.05
N LEU A 78 5.75 9.22 9.54
CA LEU A 78 5.95 7.83 9.98
C LEU A 78 6.65 7.74 11.33
N SER A 79 6.13 6.89 12.18
CA SER A 79 6.79 6.44 13.42
C SER A 79 8.06 5.63 13.12
N GLU A 80 8.90 5.47 14.13
CA GLU A 80 10.13 4.66 14.00
C GLU A 80 9.85 3.21 13.57
N GLN A 81 8.75 2.63 14.03
CA GLN A 81 8.37 1.26 13.68
C GLN A 81 7.93 1.17 12.21
N GLU A 82 7.12 2.11 11.74
CA GLU A 82 6.71 2.19 10.33
C GLU A 82 7.92 2.41 9.42
N LEU A 83 8.87 3.27 9.81
CA LEU A 83 10.13 3.48 9.09
C LEU A 83 10.98 2.21 9.00
N LYS A 84 10.96 1.32 10.02
CA LYS A 84 11.63 0.02 9.94
C LYS A 84 10.98 -0.88 8.89
N ILE A 85 9.66 -0.88 8.77
CA ILE A 85 8.94 -1.64 7.72
C ILE A 85 9.29 -1.10 6.33
N VAL A 86 9.27 0.22 6.14
CA VAL A 86 9.67 0.87 4.89
C VAL A 86 11.10 0.47 4.50
N LYS A 87 12.05 0.52 5.43
CA LYS A 87 13.45 0.09 5.18
C LYS A 87 13.54 -1.40 4.81
N ARG A 88 12.74 -2.27 5.45
CA ARG A 88 12.67 -3.70 5.12
C ARG A 88 12.15 -3.94 3.71
N GLY A 89 11.07 -3.24 3.30
CA GLY A 89 10.52 -3.32 1.95
C GLY A 89 11.55 -2.91 0.89
N ARG A 90 12.24 -1.79 1.12
CA ARG A 90 13.30 -1.27 0.24
C ARG A 90 14.39 -2.30 -0.04
N ASN A 91 14.84 -3.00 1.00
CA ASN A 91 15.95 -3.96 0.93
C ASN A 91 15.54 -5.31 0.32
N ALA A 92 14.23 -5.62 0.30
CA ALA A 92 13.70 -6.87 -0.23
C ALA A 92 13.19 -6.75 -1.67
N SER A 93 13.14 -5.54 -2.22
CA SER A 93 12.63 -5.27 -3.56
C SER A 93 13.47 -6.01 -4.61
N PRO A 94 12.88 -6.94 -5.40
CA PRO A 94 13.59 -7.59 -6.48
C PRO A 94 13.95 -6.52 -7.52
N GLY A 95 15.22 -6.43 -7.93
CA GLY A 95 15.68 -5.35 -8.80
C GLY A 95 14.83 -5.16 -10.06
N PRO A 96 14.81 -3.95 -10.66
CA PRO A 96 13.82 -3.56 -11.67
C PRO A 96 13.94 -4.40 -12.95
N SER A 97 12.81 -4.59 -13.64
CA SER A 97 12.80 -5.15 -15.00
C SER A 97 13.23 -4.09 -16.03
N ARG A 98 14.55 -3.88 -16.21
CA ARG A 98 15.27 -3.16 -17.29
C ARG A 98 14.84 -1.73 -17.72
N LYS A 99 13.63 -1.23 -17.40
CA LYS A 99 13.07 0.05 -17.88
C LYS A 99 12.85 1.10 -16.78
N MET A 100 12.79 0.69 -15.52
CA MET A 100 12.52 1.59 -14.38
C MET A 100 13.75 1.73 -13.48
N SER A 101 13.87 2.89 -12.83
CA SER A 101 14.91 3.11 -11.82
C SER A 101 14.69 2.15 -10.64
N ALA A 102 15.77 1.49 -10.20
CA ALA A 102 15.74 0.60 -9.04
C ALA A 102 15.21 1.33 -7.79
N LYS A 103 15.48 2.63 -7.66
CA LYS A 103 15.00 3.45 -6.54
C LYS A 103 13.48 3.56 -6.51
N ILE A 104 12.84 3.76 -7.67
CA ILE A 104 11.38 3.88 -7.78
C ILE A 104 10.73 2.56 -7.36
N TYR A 105 11.23 1.45 -7.92
CA TYR A 105 10.70 0.13 -7.60
C TYR A 105 10.87 -0.23 -6.12
N GLN A 106 12.04 0.07 -5.55
CA GLN A 106 12.30 -0.07 -4.12
C GLN A 106 11.36 0.77 -3.24
N GLN A 107 11.07 2.01 -3.65
CA GLN A 107 10.16 2.90 -2.92
C GLN A 107 8.71 2.42 -3.02
N ALA A 108 8.25 1.98 -4.19
CA ALA A 108 6.93 1.37 -4.37
C ALA A 108 6.77 0.12 -3.50
N THR A 109 7.73 -0.81 -3.54
CA THR A 109 7.71 -2.00 -2.67
C THR A 109 7.69 -1.63 -1.18
N SER A 110 8.36 -0.54 -0.80
CA SER A 110 8.33 -0.05 0.59
C SER A 110 6.97 0.51 0.99
N PHE A 111 6.30 1.20 0.08
CA PHE A 111 4.95 1.70 0.24
C PHE A 111 3.96 0.55 0.45
N GLU A 112 3.97 -0.42 -0.46
CA GLU A 112 3.12 -1.62 -0.38
C GLU A 112 3.38 -2.39 0.92
N ALA A 113 4.64 -2.61 1.29
CA ALA A 113 4.99 -3.32 2.53
C ALA A 113 4.47 -2.61 3.79
N LEU A 114 4.50 -1.26 3.81
CA LEU A 114 3.94 -0.47 4.90
C LEU A 114 2.41 -0.66 4.98
N LEU A 115 1.71 -0.55 3.85
CA LEU A 115 0.26 -0.73 3.82
C LEU A 115 -0.15 -2.14 4.26
N GLY A 116 0.56 -3.17 3.78
CA GLY A 116 0.30 -4.55 4.18
C GLY A 116 0.54 -4.78 5.67
N TYR A 117 1.58 -4.18 6.25
CA TYR A 117 1.83 -4.25 7.69
C TYR A 117 0.71 -3.59 8.49
N LEU A 118 0.31 -2.37 8.13
CA LEU A 118 -0.76 -1.65 8.84
C LEU A 118 -2.11 -2.31 8.66
N TYR A 119 -2.40 -2.88 7.49
CA TYR A 119 -3.61 -3.67 7.27
C TYR A 119 -3.76 -4.83 8.27
N LEU A 120 -2.65 -5.50 8.59
CA LEU A 120 -2.62 -6.63 9.53
C LEU A 120 -2.54 -6.22 11.01
N THR A 121 -2.06 -5.02 11.32
CA THR A 121 -1.73 -4.62 12.70
C THR A 121 -2.54 -3.45 13.24
N ASN A 122 -2.94 -2.51 12.38
CA ASN A 122 -3.61 -1.28 12.76
C ASN A 122 -4.35 -0.65 11.57
N GLN A 123 -5.59 -1.09 11.33
CA GLN A 123 -6.41 -0.57 10.23
C GLN A 123 -6.77 0.90 10.41
N THR A 124 -6.91 1.40 11.64
CA THR A 124 -7.16 2.83 11.88
C THR A 124 -6.01 3.66 11.33
N ARG A 125 -4.77 3.30 11.67
CA ARG A 125 -3.57 3.98 11.17
C ARG A 125 -3.39 3.82 9.66
N LEU A 126 -3.75 2.66 9.10
CA LEU A 126 -3.78 2.46 7.64
C LEU A 126 -4.66 3.52 6.97
N TRP A 127 -5.90 3.68 7.42
CA TRP A 127 -6.84 4.64 6.82
C TRP A 127 -6.39 6.07 7.03
N GLU A 128 -5.87 6.43 8.21
CA GLU A 128 -5.29 7.76 8.45
C GLU A 128 -4.20 8.12 7.41
N LEU A 129 -3.30 7.18 7.11
CA LEU A 129 -2.25 7.41 6.12
C LEU A 129 -2.81 7.50 4.70
N LEU A 130 -3.73 6.60 4.33
CA LEU A 130 -4.35 6.60 3.00
C LEU A 130 -5.19 7.86 2.73
N ASP A 131 -5.96 8.31 3.72
CA ASP A 131 -6.78 9.52 3.64
C ASP A 131 -5.93 10.80 3.61
N SER A 132 -4.68 10.74 4.10
CA SER A 132 -3.72 11.85 4.00
C SER A 132 -3.08 12.03 2.61
N LEU A 133 -3.26 11.05 1.71
CA LEU A 133 -2.70 11.12 0.37
C LEU A 133 -3.47 12.12 -0.50
N PRO A 134 -2.78 12.93 -1.33
CA PRO A 134 -3.41 13.95 -2.19
C PRO A 134 -4.00 13.32 -3.47
N ILE A 135 -4.79 12.25 -3.33
CA ILE A 135 -5.37 11.57 -4.50
C ILE A 135 -6.61 12.32 -4.93
N VAL A 136 -6.61 12.79 -6.18
CA VAL A 136 -7.78 13.44 -6.76
C VAL A 136 -8.60 12.40 -7.50
N PHE A 137 -9.79 12.12 -6.98
CA PHE A 137 -10.75 11.24 -7.61
C PHE A 137 -11.69 12.09 -8.49
N TYR A 138 -11.51 12.00 -9.81
CA TYR A 138 -12.40 12.60 -10.81
C TYR A 138 -13.41 11.59 -11.30
#